data_AF-A0A7W5AFX5-F1
#
_entry.id   AF-A0A7W5AFX5-F1
#
_cell.length_a   1.000
_cell.length_b   1.000
_cell.length_c   1.000
_cell.angle_alpha   90.00
_cell.angle_beta   90.00
_cell.angle_gamma   90.00
#
_symmetry.space_group_name_H-M   'P 1'
#
loop_
_entity.id
_entity.type
_entity.pdbx_description
1 polymer ?
#
loop_
_entity_poly.entity_id
_entity_poly.type
_entity_poly.pdbx_seq_one_letter_code
_entity_poly.pdbx_strand_id
1 'polypeptide(L)'
;MFTLAGCGESPAPVPPAPVVSTAAFGGTDRSWIEINIAMDEQLLPLLGLVPRESALHSVSEQVRAFTEAELSVLRQLHAEAGLPAENPHKGMPMPGMVEPSTVASATALRGERFDELLRSCLRAHLEQSRKLAESEQAAGLEPRTTALAARISETRRTTLSAL
;
A
#
# COMPACT_ATOMS: atom_id res chain seq x y z
N MET A 1 77.66 18.79 6.73
CA MET A 1 76.89 19.15 7.93
C MET A 1 75.44 19.39 7.49
N PHE A 2 74.53 18.54 7.98
CA PHE A 2 73.06 18.58 7.95
C PHE A 2 72.24 18.44 6.64
N THR A 3 71.41 17.40 6.69
CA THR A 3 70.23 16.98 5.90
C THR A 3 69.02 17.91 6.05
N LEU A 4 68.07 17.94 5.10
CA LEU A 4 66.71 17.37 5.26
C LEU A 4 65.77 17.67 4.07
N ALA A 5 65.05 16.63 3.68
CA ALA A 5 63.88 16.62 2.80
C ALA A 5 62.62 17.11 3.54
N GLY A 6 61.57 17.49 2.79
CA GLY A 6 60.23 17.69 3.34
C GLY A 6 59.19 18.06 2.29
N CYS A 7 58.54 17.05 1.70
CA CYS A 7 57.29 17.18 0.94
C CYS A 7 56.12 17.49 1.88
N GLY A 8 55.13 18.23 1.40
CA GLY A 8 53.86 18.42 2.11
C GLY A 8 52.84 19.16 1.27
N GLU A 9 52.39 18.57 0.17
CA GLU A 9 51.20 19.04 -0.54
C GLU A 9 49.98 18.71 0.33
N SER A 10 49.31 19.75 0.83
CA SER A 10 48.12 19.61 1.67
C SER A 10 46.95 19.12 0.80
N PRO A 11 46.31 17.97 1.11
CA PRO A 11 45.17 17.52 0.32
C PRO A 11 44.01 18.51 0.49
N ALA A 12 43.44 18.94 -0.64
CA ALA A 12 42.25 19.77 -0.66
C ALA A 12 41.09 19.07 0.08
N PRO A 13 40.25 19.81 0.83
CA PRO A 13 39.13 19.23 1.54
C PRO A 13 38.15 18.60 0.54
N VAL A 14 37.90 17.30 0.69
CA VAL A 14 36.90 16.57 -0.07
C VAL A 14 35.52 17.07 0.38
N PRO A 15 34.62 17.48 -0.55
CA PRO A 15 33.27 17.86 -0.17
C PRO A 15 32.55 16.68 0.49
N PRO A 16 31.73 16.91 1.53
CA PRO A 16 30.97 15.82 2.15
C PRO A 16 30.10 15.16 1.08
N ALA A 17 30.12 13.83 1.02
CA ALA A 17 29.19 13.08 0.20
C ALA A 17 27.75 13.49 0.58
N PRO A 18 26.82 13.60 -0.38
CA PRO A 18 25.43 13.88 -0.04
C PRO A 18 24.95 12.80 0.93
N VAL A 19 24.54 13.22 2.12
CA VAL A 19 23.77 12.36 3.01
C VAL A 19 22.48 12.04 2.28
N VAL A 20 22.37 10.81 1.77
CA VAL A 20 21.08 10.27 1.37
C VAL A 20 20.28 10.25 2.66
N SER A 21 19.34 11.18 2.80
CA SER A 21 18.44 11.19 3.92
C SER A 21 17.66 9.88 3.84
N THR A 22 18.05 8.88 4.64
CA THR A 22 17.23 7.69 4.84
C THR A 22 15.92 8.20 5.39
N ALA A 23 14.88 8.21 4.55
CA ALA A 23 13.59 8.74 4.93
C ALA A 23 13.16 8.03 6.21
N ALA A 24 12.96 8.82 7.27
CA ALA A 24 12.61 8.27 8.56
C ALA A 24 11.11 7.96 8.55
N PHE A 25 10.77 6.68 8.45
CA PHE A 25 9.38 6.23 8.62
C PHE A 25 8.90 6.54 10.04
N GLY A 26 7.89 7.40 10.15
CA GLY A 26 7.16 7.67 11.38
C GLY A 26 6.17 6.57 11.75
N GLY A 27 5.46 6.76 12.86
CA GLY A 27 4.45 5.80 13.32
C GLY A 27 3.27 5.66 12.34
N THR A 28 2.79 6.78 11.78
CA THR A 28 1.70 6.79 10.80
C THR A 28 2.09 6.01 9.54
N ASP A 29 3.27 6.29 8.97
CA ASP A 29 3.75 5.64 7.75
C ASP A 29 3.77 4.12 7.90
N ARG A 30 4.31 3.65 9.04
CA ARG A 30 4.45 2.22 9.35
C ARG A 30 3.10 1.53 9.49
N SER A 31 2.20 2.06 10.32
CA SER A 31 0.87 1.48 10.50
C SER A 31 0.07 1.52 9.21
N TRP A 32 0.17 2.60 8.43
CA TRP A 32 -0.51 2.70 7.15
C TRP A 32 -0.02 1.64 6.15
N ILE A 33 1.29 1.39 6.07
CA ILE A 33 1.86 0.31 5.24
C ILE A 33 1.29 -1.05 5.65
N GLU A 34 1.35 -1.41 6.94
CA GLU A 34 0.89 -2.72 7.42
C GLU A 34 -0.62 -2.90 7.20
N ILE A 35 -1.44 -1.89 7.50
CA ILE A 35 -2.89 -1.96 7.32
C ILE A 35 -3.25 -2.19 5.85
N ASN A 36 -2.65 -1.42 4.92
CA ASN A 36 -2.98 -1.56 3.49
C ASN A 36 -2.52 -2.91 2.93
N ILE A 37 -1.34 -3.41 3.33
CA ILE A 37 -0.91 -4.78 2.95
C ILE A 37 -1.96 -5.81 3.39
N ALA A 38 -2.42 -5.73 4.64
CA ALA A 38 -3.40 -6.69 5.16
C ALA A 38 -4.74 -6.60 4.42
N MET A 39 -5.23 -5.38 4.15
CA MET A 39 -6.50 -5.18 3.43
C MET A 39 -6.41 -5.66 1.97
N ASP A 40 -5.33 -5.33 1.27
CA ASP A 40 -5.12 -5.66 -0.14
C ASP A 40 -4.97 -7.18 -0.34
N GLU A 41 -4.15 -7.84 0.50
CA GLU A 41 -3.96 -9.30 0.44
C GLU A 41 -5.27 -10.06 0.66
N GLN A 42 -6.15 -9.54 1.51
CA GLN A 42 -7.44 -10.17 1.79
C GLN A 42 -8.53 -9.86 0.75
N LEU A 43 -8.40 -8.77 -0.01
CA LEU A 43 -9.31 -8.46 -1.11
C LEU A 43 -9.09 -9.38 -2.32
N LEU A 44 -7.83 -9.65 -2.68
CA LEU A 44 -7.47 -10.37 -3.91
C LEU A 44 -8.19 -11.73 -4.11
N PRO A 45 -8.39 -12.58 -3.07
CA PRO A 45 -9.14 -13.82 -3.22
C PRO A 45 -10.59 -13.60 -3.66
N LEU A 46 -11.28 -12.57 -3.15
CA LEU A 46 -12.65 -12.26 -3.58
C LEU A 46 -12.69 -11.83 -5.04
N LEU A 47 -11.74 -10.98 -5.46
CA LEU A 47 -11.62 -10.58 -6.86
C LEU A 47 -11.37 -11.79 -7.76
N GLY A 48 -10.61 -12.78 -7.28
CA GLY A 48 -10.36 -14.07 -7.95
C GLY A 48 -11.62 -14.87 -8.30
N LEU A 49 -12.75 -14.60 -7.63
CA LEU A 49 -14.01 -15.30 -7.84
C LEU A 49 -14.93 -14.63 -8.89
N VAL A 50 -14.57 -13.43 -9.37
CA VAL A 50 -15.46 -12.64 -10.22
C VAL A 50 -15.58 -13.27 -11.62
N PRO A 51 -16.77 -13.72 -12.04
CA PRO A 51 -16.95 -14.34 -13.34
C PRO A 51 -16.94 -13.29 -14.46
N ARG A 52 -16.57 -13.70 -15.69
CA ARG A 52 -16.44 -12.80 -16.85
C ARG A 52 -17.76 -12.13 -17.22
N GLU A 53 -18.88 -12.78 -16.95
CA GLU A 53 -20.24 -12.32 -17.20
C GLU A 53 -20.80 -11.40 -16.09
N SER A 54 -20.08 -11.21 -14.97
CA SER A 54 -20.51 -10.27 -13.92
C SER A 54 -20.58 -8.85 -14.48
N ALA A 55 -21.61 -8.10 -14.07
CA ALA A 55 -21.70 -6.68 -14.38
C ALA A 55 -20.55 -5.86 -13.77
N LEU A 56 -19.89 -6.42 -12.75
CA LEU A 56 -18.76 -5.81 -12.03
C LEU A 56 -17.39 -6.32 -12.50
N HIS A 57 -17.32 -7.16 -13.54
CA HIS A 57 -16.06 -7.74 -14.00
C HIS A 57 -15.02 -6.67 -14.35
N SER A 58 -15.40 -5.66 -15.15
CA SER A 58 -14.48 -4.59 -15.58
C SER A 58 -13.90 -3.79 -14.42
N VAL A 59 -14.76 -3.37 -13.48
CA VAL A 59 -14.30 -2.62 -12.30
C VAL A 59 -13.47 -3.50 -11.36
N SER A 60 -13.80 -4.79 -11.23
CA SER A 60 -13.03 -5.73 -10.41
C SER A 60 -11.63 -5.98 -10.96
N GLU A 61 -11.48 -6.06 -12.28
CA GLU A 61 -10.16 -6.18 -12.92
C GLU A 61 -9.34 -4.89 -12.77
N GLN A 62 -9.97 -3.72 -12.87
CA GLN A 62 -9.29 -2.46 -12.54
C GLN A 62 -8.82 -2.45 -11.08
N VAL A 63 -9.67 -2.88 -10.14
CA VAL A 63 -9.33 -2.96 -8.71
C VAL A 63 -8.18 -3.90 -8.48
N ARG A 64 -8.23 -5.12 -9.04
CA ARG A 64 -7.13 -6.09 -8.97
C ARG A 64 -5.82 -5.47 -9.44
N ALA A 65 -5.83 -4.83 -10.61
CA ALA A 65 -4.61 -4.30 -11.21
C ALA A 65 -3.92 -3.25 -10.34
N PHE A 66 -4.66 -2.29 -9.78
CA PHE A 66 -4.03 -1.32 -8.88
C PHE A 66 -3.65 -1.94 -7.54
N THR A 67 -4.44 -2.88 -6.99
CA THR A 67 -4.15 -3.55 -5.72
C THR A 67 -2.84 -4.33 -5.80
N GLU A 68 -2.60 -5.05 -6.89
CA GLU A 68 -1.35 -5.79 -7.10
C GLU A 68 -0.14 -4.85 -7.27
N ALA A 69 -0.31 -3.75 -7.99
CA ALA A 69 0.75 -2.74 -8.15
C ALA A 69 1.09 -2.06 -6.82
N GLU A 70 0.07 -1.74 -6.02
CA GLU A 70 0.22 -1.12 -4.70
C GLU A 70 0.88 -2.07 -3.71
N LEU A 71 0.48 -3.34 -3.66
CA LEU A 71 1.13 -4.36 -2.83
C LEU A 71 2.62 -4.48 -3.12
N SER A 72 3.03 -4.39 -4.40
CA SER A 72 4.45 -4.41 -4.74
C SER A 72 5.21 -3.24 -4.11
N VAL A 73 4.64 -2.03 -4.15
CA VAL A 73 5.26 -0.83 -3.57
C VAL A 73 5.23 -0.89 -2.05
N LEU A 74 4.10 -1.29 -1.46
CA LEU A 74 3.92 -1.40 -0.02
C LEU A 74 4.90 -2.41 0.59
N ARG A 75 5.12 -3.56 -0.05
CA ARG A 75 6.10 -4.57 0.42
C ARG A 75 7.53 -4.05 0.37
N GLN A 76 7.88 -3.24 -0.63
CA GLN A 76 9.18 -2.58 -0.68
C GLN A 76 9.32 -1.60 0.49
N LEU A 77 8.34 -0.71 0.68
CA LEU A 77 8.34 0.27 1.77
C LEU A 77 8.35 -0.41 3.15
N HIS A 78 7.65 -1.54 3.28
CA HIS A 78 7.64 -2.35 4.49
C HIS A 78 9.04 -2.87 4.85
N ALA A 79 9.75 -3.43 3.87
CA ALA A 79 11.12 -3.91 4.06
C ALA A 79 12.08 -2.78 4.45
N GLU A 80 11.97 -1.62 3.77
CA GLU A 80 12.80 -0.44 4.06
C GLU A 80 12.48 0.19 5.42
N ALA A 81 11.23 0.10 5.88
CA ALA A 81 10.80 0.55 7.21
C ALA A 81 11.25 -0.38 8.35
N GLY A 82 11.81 -1.56 8.03
CA GLY A 82 12.26 -2.55 9.00
C GLY A 82 11.11 -3.18 9.79
N LEU A 83 9.94 -3.30 9.17
CA LEU A 83 8.73 -3.85 9.80
C LEU A 83 8.80 -5.38 9.93
N PRO A 84 8.11 -5.96 10.93
CA PRO A 84 8.12 -7.40 11.17
C PRO A 84 7.57 -8.19 9.99
N ALA A 85 8.13 -9.37 9.71
CA ALA A 85 7.67 -10.21 8.60
C ALA A 85 6.20 -10.67 8.75
N GLU A 86 5.74 -10.87 10.00
CA GLU A 86 4.32 -11.12 10.28
C GLU A 86 3.61 -9.79 10.47
N ASN A 87 2.57 -9.56 9.68
CA ASN A 87 1.79 -8.33 9.74
C ASN A 87 0.80 -8.39 10.93
N PRO A 88 0.87 -7.46 11.89
CA PRO A 88 0.03 -7.49 13.10
C PRO A 88 -1.47 -7.31 12.80
N HIS A 89 -1.81 -6.73 11.64
CA HIS A 89 -3.20 -6.49 11.23
C HIS A 89 -3.81 -7.65 10.43
N LYS A 90 -3.00 -8.67 10.07
CA LYS A 90 -3.48 -9.79 9.29
C LYS A 90 -4.50 -10.61 10.07
N GLY A 91 -5.70 -10.75 9.51
CA GLY A 91 -6.79 -11.53 10.10
C GLY A 91 -7.50 -10.85 11.27
N MET A 92 -7.17 -9.58 11.56
CA MET A 92 -7.92 -8.76 12.51
C MET A 92 -9.08 -8.08 11.79
N PRO A 93 -10.33 -8.20 12.27
CA PRO A 93 -11.45 -7.49 11.68
C PRO A 93 -11.24 -5.97 11.70
N MET A 94 -11.26 -5.36 10.52
CA MET A 94 -11.14 -3.92 10.33
C MET A 94 -12.13 -3.43 9.28
N PRO A 95 -12.60 -2.16 9.35
CA PRO A 95 -13.44 -1.60 8.30
C PRO A 95 -12.80 -1.80 6.92
N GLY A 96 -13.60 -2.14 5.90
CA GLY A 96 -13.13 -2.35 4.53
C GLY A 96 -12.25 -3.59 4.30
N MET A 97 -11.94 -4.37 5.33
CA MET A 97 -11.27 -5.66 5.18
C MET A 97 -12.26 -6.73 4.70
N VAL A 98 -11.82 -7.57 3.76
CA VAL A 98 -12.62 -8.70 3.26
C VAL A 98 -12.25 -9.95 4.04
N GLU A 99 -13.09 -10.32 5.00
CA GLU A 99 -12.84 -11.50 5.82
C GLU A 99 -12.80 -12.81 5.01
N PRO A 100 -11.97 -13.80 5.39
CA PRO A 100 -11.96 -15.12 4.75
C PRO A 100 -13.33 -15.81 4.71
N SER A 101 -14.17 -15.58 5.73
CA SER A 101 -15.54 -16.09 5.76
C SER A 101 -16.42 -15.48 4.67
N THR A 102 -16.21 -14.20 4.33
CA THR A 102 -16.90 -13.52 3.23
C THR A 102 -16.51 -14.15 1.89
N VAL A 103 -15.22 -14.43 1.68
CA VAL A 103 -14.73 -15.13 0.49
C VAL A 103 -15.36 -16.53 0.38
N ALA A 104 -15.40 -17.28 1.49
CA ALA A 104 -16.04 -18.59 1.53
C ALA A 104 -17.53 -18.52 1.17
N SER A 105 -18.27 -17.56 1.74
CA SER A 105 -19.67 -17.31 1.38
C SER A 105 -19.85 -16.96 -0.11
N ALA A 106 -18.95 -16.16 -0.68
CA ALA A 106 -19.02 -15.75 -2.08
C ALA A 106 -18.95 -16.94 -3.06
N THR A 107 -18.23 -18.01 -2.73
CA THR A 107 -18.11 -19.21 -3.59
C THR A 107 -19.46 -19.92 -3.85
N ALA A 108 -20.42 -19.76 -2.94
CA ALA A 108 -21.76 -20.35 -3.04
C ALA A 108 -22.77 -19.43 -3.74
N LEU A 109 -22.41 -18.17 -4.02
CA LEU A 109 -23.28 -17.20 -4.67
C LEU A 109 -23.05 -17.17 -6.18
N ARG A 110 -24.08 -16.77 -6.93
CA ARG A 110 -24.06 -16.60 -8.38
C ARG A 110 -24.93 -15.43 -8.78
N GLY A 111 -24.67 -14.88 -9.97
CA GLY A 111 -25.46 -13.81 -10.58
C GLY A 111 -25.59 -12.59 -9.66
N GLU A 112 -26.78 -12.00 -9.62
CA GLU A 112 -27.06 -10.76 -8.90
C GLU A 112 -26.66 -10.81 -7.42
N ARG A 113 -26.87 -11.93 -6.73
CA ARG A 113 -26.51 -12.08 -5.31
C ARG A 113 -25.00 -12.03 -5.08
N PHE A 114 -24.22 -12.56 -6.02
CA PHE A 114 -22.76 -12.43 -5.98
C PHE A 114 -22.35 -10.97 -6.23
N ASP A 115 -22.93 -10.34 -7.25
CA ASP A 115 -22.64 -8.94 -7.61
C ASP A 115 -23.02 -7.96 -6.48
N GLU A 116 -24.10 -8.20 -5.74
CA GLU A 116 -24.49 -7.43 -4.57
C GLU A 116 -23.45 -7.53 -3.44
N LEU A 117 -23.02 -8.75 -3.09
CA LEU A 117 -21.99 -8.97 -2.08
C LEU A 117 -20.67 -8.31 -2.52
N LEU A 118 -20.27 -8.52 -3.76
CA LEU A 118 -19.06 -7.94 -4.33
C LEU A 118 -19.09 -6.41 -4.31
N ARG A 119 -20.19 -5.78 -4.74
CA ARG A 119 -20.35 -4.32 -4.72
C ARG A 119 -20.21 -3.77 -3.31
N SER A 120 -20.83 -4.44 -2.33
CA SER A 120 -20.74 -4.04 -0.92
C SER A 120 -19.30 -4.11 -0.41
N CYS A 121 -18.60 -5.22 -0.66
CA CYS A 121 -17.19 -5.39 -0.29
C CYS A 121 -16.28 -4.36 -0.97
N LEU A 122 -16.43 -4.16 -2.28
CA LEU A 122 -15.65 -3.18 -3.04
C LEU A 122 -15.87 -1.77 -2.49
N ARG A 123 -17.13 -1.36 -2.27
CA ARG A 123 -17.43 -0.03 -1.72
C ARG A 123 -16.79 0.17 -0.34
N ALA A 124 -16.97 -0.79 0.57
CA ALA A 124 -16.41 -0.71 1.91
C ALA A 124 -14.87 -0.65 1.89
N HIS A 125 -14.23 -1.49 1.08
CA HIS A 125 -12.78 -1.50 0.92
C HIS A 125 -12.24 -0.18 0.35
N LEU A 126 -12.85 0.31 -0.74
CA LEU A 126 -12.41 1.54 -1.42
C LEU A 126 -12.61 2.77 -0.54
N GLU A 127 -13.75 2.86 0.16
CA GLU A 127 -14.02 3.96 1.09
C GLU A 127 -13.04 3.97 2.25
N GLN A 128 -12.76 2.81 2.85
CA GLN A 128 -11.78 2.74 3.94
C GLN A 128 -10.37 3.08 3.45
N SER A 129 -9.93 2.49 2.33
CA SER A 129 -8.60 2.75 1.77
C SER A 129 -8.41 4.23 1.47
N ARG A 130 -9.45 4.92 0.98
CA ARG A 130 -9.43 6.37 0.78
C ARG A 130 -9.23 7.13 2.10
N LYS A 131 -9.98 6.80 3.15
CA LYS A 131 -9.86 7.44 4.48
C LYS A 131 -8.46 7.25 5.08
N LEU A 132 -7.91 6.03 4.97
CA LEU A 132 -6.54 5.73 5.43
C LEU A 132 -5.52 6.54 4.65
N ALA A 133 -5.68 6.63 3.33
CA ALA A 133 -4.82 7.43 2.47
C ALA A 133 -4.90 8.94 2.74
N GLU A 134 -6.09 9.47 3.05
CA GLU A 134 -6.25 10.86 3.50
C GLU A 134 -5.53 11.10 4.85
N SER A 135 -5.57 10.11 5.76
CA SER A 135 -4.88 10.19 7.05
C SER A 135 -3.36 10.19 6.89
N GLU A 136 -2.84 9.32 6.02
CA GLU A 136 -1.41 9.25 5.71
C GLU A 136 -0.91 10.54 5.04
N GLN A 137 -1.67 11.12 4.10
CA GLN A 137 -1.30 12.42 3.51
C GLN A 137 -1.22 13.54 4.55
N ALA A 138 -2.04 13.48 5.60
CA ALA A 138 -2.09 14.52 6.62
C ALA A 138 -0.99 14.36 7.69
N ALA A 139 -0.56 13.13 7.99
CA ALA A 139 0.27 12.83 9.16
C ALA A 139 1.51 11.95 8.87
N GLY A 140 1.70 11.49 7.64
CA GLY A 140 2.87 10.76 7.20
C GLY A 140 4.11 11.65 7.11
N LEU A 141 5.27 11.06 7.34
CA LEU A 141 6.56 11.74 7.27
C LEU A 141 7.39 11.27 6.07
N GLU A 142 7.10 10.09 5.54
CA GLU A 142 7.85 9.49 4.44
C GLU A 142 7.29 9.98 3.08
N PRO A 143 8.10 10.62 2.22
CA PRO A 143 7.58 11.24 0.99
C PRO A 143 6.97 10.25 -0.02
N ARG A 144 7.39 8.98 -0.03
CA ARG A 144 6.88 7.96 -0.95
C ARG A 144 5.59 7.34 -0.42
N THR A 145 5.43 7.16 0.89
CA THR A 145 4.15 6.72 1.48
C THR A 145 3.08 7.77 1.27
N THR A 146 3.36 9.05 1.56
CA THR A 146 2.44 10.17 1.32
C THR A 146 2.08 10.33 -0.16
N ALA A 147 3.06 10.18 -1.07
CA ALA A 147 2.80 10.21 -2.51
C ALA A 147 1.97 8.99 -3.00
N LEU A 148 2.20 7.80 -2.44
CA LEU A 148 1.39 6.62 -2.73
C LEU A 148 -0.04 6.81 -2.21
N ALA A 149 -0.20 7.33 -1.00
CA ALA A 149 -1.49 7.65 -0.41
C ALA A 149 -2.28 8.66 -1.26
N ALA A 150 -1.64 9.71 -1.77
CA ALA A 150 -2.30 10.65 -2.69
C ALA A 150 -2.86 9.94 -3.95
N ARG A 151 -2.06 9.05 -4.57
CA ARG A 151 -2.51 8.25 -5.73
C ARG A 151 -3.65 7.29 -5.38
N ILE A 152 -3.57 6.63 -4.23
CA ILE A 152 -4.61 5.73 -3.73
C ILE A 152 -5.91 6.51 -3.54
N SER A 153 -5.87 7.64 -2.83
CA SER A 153 -7.07 8.45 -2.56
C SER A 153 -7.81 8.85 -3.84
N GLU A 154 -7.05 9.33 -4.83
CA GLU A 154 -7.59 9.73 -6.13
C GLU A 154 -8.15 8.55 -6.95
N THR A 155 -7.43 7.43 -6.96
CA THR A 155 -7.89 6.20 -7.64
C THR A 155 -9.18 5.70 -7.02
N ARG A 156 -9.25 5.61 -5.68
CA ARG A 156 -10.46 5.19 -4.95
C ARG A 156 -11.63 6.13 -5.21
N ARG A 157 -11.43 7.44 -5.20
CA ARG A 157 -12.46 8.44 -5.51
C ARG A 157 -13.06 8.22 -6.91
N THR A 158 -12.19 7.98 -7.90
CA THR A 158 -12.61 7.73 -9.28
C THR A 158 -13.37 6.42 -9.40
N THR A 159 -12.82 5.31 -8.88
CA THR A 159 -13.46 3.99 -8.94
C THR A 159 -14.79 3.95 -8.19
N LEU A 160 -14.89 4.58 -7.01
CA LEU A 160 -16.16 4.69 -6.26
C LEU A 160 -17.27 5.40 -7.03
N SER A 161 -16.91 6.37 -7.88
CA SER A 161 -17.89 7.08 -8.70
C SER A 161 -18.42 6.24 -9.86
N ALA A 162 -17.74 5.13 -10.18
CA ALA A 162 -18.08 4.20 -11.25
C ALA A 162 -18.74 2.89 -10.73
N LEU A 163 -18.91 2.74 -9.42
CA LEU A 163 -19.34 1.52 -8.73
C LEU A 163 -20.81 1.55 -8.26
#